data_AF-A0A3P7GHR2-F1
#
_entry.id   AF-A0A3P7GHR2-F1
#
_cell.length_a   1.000
_cell.length_b   1.000
_cell.length_c   1.000
_cell.angle_alpha   90.00
_cell.angle_beta   90.00
_cell.angle_gamma   90.00
#
_symmetry.space_group_name_H-M   'P 1'
#
loop_
_entity.id
_entity.type
_entity.pdbx_description
1 polymer ?
#
loop_
_entity_poly.entity_id
_entity_poly.type
_entity_poly.pdbx_seq_one_letter_code
_entity_poly.pdbx_strand_id
1 'polypeptide(L)'
;MYVLDRRVLEYTTTLMTLSHVLYLLSFMKCMRRLWNGLAIAITISILMILYYCFADLFFSIPVLVILLAIHLCLVGASVVMAGSIWRYGSKHTSARQADLFRFVGLLTCLVCSSLLLLNRFGRRLKQPHYVIKLLGYLSEPLLFFANERAF
;
A
#
# COMPACT_ATOMS: atom_id res chain seq x y z
N MET A 1 23.72 11.99 2.46
CA MET A 1 22.42 12.57 2.83
C MET A 1 21.79 13.10 1.54
N TYR A 2 21.08 12.27 0.78
CA TYR A 2 20.44 12.74 -0.45
C TYR A 2 19.17 13.50 -0.07
N VAL A 3 19.23 14.83 -0.14
CA VAL A 3 18.04 15.67 -0.15
C VAL A 3 17.33 15.37 -1.46
N LEU A 4 16.44 14.38 -1.44
CA LEU A 4 15.64 14.03 -2.62
C LEU A 4 14.71 15.21 -2.90
N ASP A 5 14.92 15.86 -4.05
CA ASP A 5 14.15 17.02 -4.49
C ASP A 5 12.64 16.72 -4.43
N ARG A 6 11.86 17.70 -3.97
CA ARG A 6 10.41 17.59 -3.79
C ARG A 6 9.72 17.15 -5.08
N ARG A 7 10.16 17.69 -6.22
CA ARG A 7 9.59 17.31 -7.53
C ARG A 7 9.83 15.83 -7.83
N VAL A 8 11.03 15.32 -7.52
CA VAL A 8 11.36 13.90 -7.72
C VAL A 8 10.47 13.01 -6.85
N LEU A 9 10.17 13.44 -5.62
CA LEU A 9 9.23 12.72 -4.76
C LEU A 9 7.80 12.72 -5.32
N GLU A 10 7.34 13.86 -5.84
CA GLU A 10 6.02 13.98 -6.48
C GLU A 10 5.93 13.05 -7.70
N TYR A 11 6.92 13.08 -8.59
CA TYR A 11 6.98 12.20 -9.78
C TYR A 11 7.06 10.71 -9.44
N THR A 12 7.86 10.32 -8.45
CA THR A 12 7.97 8.92 -8.04
C THR A 12 6.68 8.41 -7.40
N THR A 13 6.03 9.25 -6.59
CA THR A 13 4.73 8.92 -5.98
C THR A 13 3.66 8.75 -7.04
N THR A 14 3.58 9.64 -8.04
CA THR A 14 2.56 9.53 -9.11
C THR A 14 2.76 8.28 -9.96
N LEU A 15 4.00 7.95 -10.34
CA LEU A 15 4.31 6.72 -11.06
C LEU A 15 3.92 5.46 -10.26
N MET A 16 4.25 5.43 -8.96
CA MET A 16 3.84 4.33 -8.09
C MET A 16 2.31 4.25 -7.94
N THR A 17 1.61 5.38 -7.77
CA THR A 17 0.14 5.38 -7.76
C THR A 17 -0.44 4.81 -9.03
N LEU A 18 0.06 5.23 -10.19
CA LEU A 18 -0.43 4.75 -11.48
C LEU A 18 -0.24 3.23 -11.61
N SER A 19 0.93 2.72 -11.21
CA SER A 19 1.20 1.28 -11.18
C SER A 19 0.20 0.52 -10.29
N HIS A 20 -0.06 1.02 -9.08
CA HIS A 20 -1.05 0.40 -8.19
C HIS A 20 -2.49 0.53 -8.68
N VAL A 21 -2.85 1.59 -9.41
CA VAL A 21 -4.18 1.70 -10.07
C VAL A 21 -4.31 0.59 -11.12
N LEU A 22 -3.33 0.46 -12.01
CA LEU A 22 -3.32 -0.57 -13.05
C LEU A 22 -3.36 -1.98 -12.44
N TYR A 23 -2.59 -2.20 -11.38
CA TYR A 23 -2.58 -3.46 -10.65
C TYR A 23 -3.94 -3.76 -10.03
N LEU A 24 -4.57 -2.79 -9.37
CA LEU A 24 -5.90 -2.92 -8.77
C LEU A 24 -6.95 -3.32 -9.83
N LEU A 25 -6.94 -2.64 -10.97
CA LEU A 25 -7.86 -2.91 -12.08
C LEU A 25 -7.75 -4.35 -12.61
N SER A 26 -6.57 -4.96 -12.52
CA SER A 26 -6.32 -6.33 -12.99
C SER A 26 -7.21 -7.37 -12.28
N PHE A 27 -7.46 -7.21 -10.98
CA PHE A 27 -8.18 -8.20 -10.17
C PHE A 27 -9.46 -7.67 -9.51
N MET A 28 -9.80 -6.39 -9.70
CA MET A 28 -11.01 -5.78 -9.15
C MET A 28 -12.29 -6.56 -9.54
N LYS A 29 -12.34 -7.11 -10.75
CA LYS A 29 -13.47 -7.92 -11.26
C LYS A 29 -13.67 -9.24 -10.51
N CYS A 30 -12.64 -9.74 -9.80
CA CYS A 30 -12.70 -11.00 -9.05
C CYS A 30 -13.38 -10.82 -7.68
N MET A 31 -13.62 -9.58 -7.25
CA MET A 31 -14.20 -9.29 -5.93
C MET A 31 -15.72 -9.53 -5.94
N ARG A 32 -16.16 -10.50 -5.13
CA ARG A 32 -17.59 -10.83 -4.96
C ARG A 32 -18.20 -10.21 -3.71
N ARG A 33 -17.45 -10.14 -2.63
CA ARG A 33 -17.92 -9.66 -1.32
C ARG A 33 -16.77 -8.98 -0.59
N LEU A 34 -17.06 -7.83 0.01
CA LEU A 34 -16.11 -7.08 0.81
C LEU A 34 -15.94 -7.70 2.20
N TRP A 35 -14.71 -7.81 2.68
CA TRP A 35 -14.43 -8.13 4.07
C TRP A 35 -14.51 -6.87 4.93
N ASN A 36 -15.71 -6.55 5.41
CA ASN A 36 -16.00 -5.33 6.17
C ASN A 36 -15.06 -5.11 7.36
N GLY A 37 -14.73 -6.17 8.12
CA GLY A 37 -13.81 -6.07 9.25
C GLY A 37 -12.40 -5.61 8.84
N LEU A 38 -11.88 -6.15 7.74
CA LEU A 38 -10.60 -5.72 7.18
C LEU A 38 -10.69 -4.29 6.64
N ALA A 39 -11.79 -3.94 5.95
CA ALA A 39 -12.00 -2.59 5.44
C ALA A 39 -11.96 -1.54 6.54
N ILE A 40 -12.69 -1.77 7.65
CA ILE A 40 -12.72 -0.87 8.82
C ILE A 40 -11.34 -0.77 9.47
N ALA A 41 -10.63 -1.89 9.64
CA ALA A 41 -9.30 -1.88 10.24
C ALA A 41 -8.28 -1.07 9.41
N ILE A 42 -8.29 -1.25 8.09
CA ILE A 42 -7.40 -0.54 7.18
C ILE A 42 -7.76 0.95 7.10
N THR A 43 -9.04 1.32 7.04
CA THR A 43 -9.44 2.73 7.01
C THR A 43 -9.05 3.46 8.29
N ILE A 44 -9.27 2.87 9.47
CA ILE A 44 -8.83 3.45 10.74
C ILE A 44 -7.31 3.61 10.76
N SER A 45 -6.57 2.60 10.31
CA SER A 45 -5.10 2.66 10.27
C SER A 45 -4.60 3.81 9.37
N ILE A 46 -5.21 3.99 8.20
CA ILE A 46 -4.87 5.08 7.27
C ILE A 46 -5.21 6.42 7.87
N LEU A 47 -6.42 6.61 8.43
CA LEU A 47 -6.84 7.84 9.09
C LEU A 47 -5.86 8.25 10.20
N MET A 48 -5.43 7.29 11.02
CA MET A 48 -4.43 7.52 12.07
C MET A 48 -3.10 7.99 11.48
N ILE A 49 -2.60 7.32 10.44
CA ILE A 49 -1.34 7.72 9.79
C ILE A 49 -1.45 9.12 9.17
N LEU A 50 -2.54 9.42 8.47
CA LEU A 50 -2.77 10.74 7.87
C LEU A 50 -2.83 11.82 8.94
N TYR A 51 -3.54 11.58 10.04
CA TYR A 51 -3.60 12.51 11.15
C TYR A 51 -2.22 12.75 11.77
N TYR A 52 -1.51 11.69 12.15
CA TYR A 52 -0.19 11.82 12.78
C TYR A 52 0.90 12.41 11.88
N CYS A 53 0.87 12.12 10.58
CA CYS A 53 1.92 12.57 9.65
C CYS A 53 1.62 13.92 9.01
N PHE A 54 0.35 14.25 8.78
CA PHE A 54 -0.03 15.37 7.91
C PHE A 54 -0.85 16.46 8.58
N ALA A 55 -1.35 16.30 9.81
CA ALA A 55 -2.17 17.32 10.48
C ALA A 55 -1.49 18.69 10.51
N ASP A 56 -0.19 18.74 10.86
CA ASP A 56 0.58 19.99 10.90
C ASP A 56 1.11 20.40 9.51
N LEU A 57 1.25 19.45 8.58
CA LEU A 57 1.91 19.67 7.29
C LEU A 57 0.96 20.14 6.18
N PHE A 58 -0.35 19.98 6.39
CA PHE A 58 -1.38 20.29 5.39
C PHE A 58 -1.33 21.76 4.94
N PHE A 59 -1.05 22.68 5.86
CA PHE A 59 -0.93 24.11 5.56
C PHE A 59 0.35 24.48 4.82
N SER A 60 1.45 23.74 5.03
CA SER A 60 2.74 24.05 4.42
C SER A 60 2.92 23.45 3.03
N ILE A 61 2.48 22.21 2.81
CA ILE A 61 2.75 21.45 1.58
C ILE A 61 1.52 20.65 1.10
N PRO A 62 0.38 21.30 0.77
CA PRO A 62 -0.89 20.63 0.56
C PRO A 62 -0.88 19.65 -0.63
N VAL A 63 -0.24 20.01 -1.75
CA VAL A 63 -0.22 19.19 -2.97
C VAL A 63 0.46 17.84 -2.75
N LEU A 64 1.63 17.84 -2.12
CA LEU A 64 2.38 16.61 -1.83
C LEU A 64 1.61 15.73 -0.84
N VAL A 65 1.01 16.34 0.19
CA VAL A 65 0.21 15.65 1.21
C VAL A 65 -1.00 14.96 0.56
N ILE A 66 -1.71 15.64 -0.33
CA ILE A 66 -2.85 15.08 -1.05
C ILE A 66 -2.41 13.89 -1.92
N LEU A 67 -1.30 14.02 -2.67
CA LEU A 67 -0.78 12.94 -3.52
C LEU A 67 -0.41 11.70 -2.69
N LEU A 68 0.29 11.89 -1.56
CA LEU A 68 0.66 10.79 -0.67
C LEU A 68 -0.56 10.16 0.02
N ALA A 69 -1.57 10.96 0.38
CA ALA A 69 -2.81 10.46 0.94
C ALA A 69 -3.59 9.61 -0.07
N ILE A 70 -3.70 10.07 -1.32
CA ILE A 70 -4.31 9.30 -2.41
C ILE A 70 -3.56 7.99 -2.62
N HIS A 71 -2.23 8.03 -2.63
CA HIS A 71 -1.41 6.82 -2.75
C HIS A 71 -1.68 5.82 -1.62
N LEU A 72 -1.70 6.28 -0.37
CA LEU A 72 -1.93 5.43 0.78
C LEU A 72 -3.36 4.82 0.78
N CYS A 73 -4.36 5.62 0.43
CA CYS A 73 -5.74 5.15 0.26
C CYS A 73 -5.87 4.10 -0.85
N LEU A 74 -5.19 4.30 -1.98
CA LEU A 74 -5.20 3.36 -3.10
C LEU A 74 -4.57 2.02 -2.73
N VAL A 75 -3.40 2.04 -2.07
CA VAL A 75 -2.75 0.83 -1.57
C VAL A 75 -3.60 0.17 -0.46
N GLY A 76 -4.25 0.96 0.39
CA GLY A 76 -5.21 0.44 1.36
C GLY A 76 -6.40 -0.28 0.71
N ALA A 77 -7.00 0.33 -0.30
CA ALA A 77 -8.12 -0.25 -1.05
C ALA A 77 -7.70 -1.55 -1.75
N SER A 78 -6.48 -1.61 -2.30
CA SER A 78 -5.96 -2.83 -2.94
C SER A 78 -5.76 -3.96 -1.93
N VAL A 79 -5.24 -3.67 -0.72
CA VAL A 79 -5.16 -4.64 0.38
C VAL A 79 -6.53 -5.18 0.76
N VAL A 80 -7.52 -4.30 0.91
CA VAL A 80 -8.89 -4.70 1.27
C VAL A 80 -9.50 -5.57 0.18
N MET A 81 -9.33 -5.22 -1.10
CA MET A 81 -9.84 -6.03 -2.22
C MET A 81 -9.14 -7.39 -2.28
N ALA A 82 -7.81 -7.44 -2.21
CA ALA A 82 -7.05 -8.69 -2.25
C ALA A 82 -7.39 -9.60 -1.06
N GLY A 83 -7.50 -9.04 0.15
CA GLY A 83 -7.91 -9.80 1.34
C GLY A 83 -9.35 -10.31 1.25
N SER A 84 -10.23 -9.52 0.64
CA SER A 84 -11.62 -9.93 0.39
C SER A 84 -11.71 -11.08 -0.62
N ILE A 85 -10.92 -11.02 -1.70
CA ILE A 85 -10.82 -12.10 -2.70
C ILE A 85 -10.23 -13.36 -2.06
N TRP A 86 -9.16 -13.24 -1.28
CA TRP A 86 -8.59 -14.38 -0.58
C TRP A 86 -9.57 -15.05 0.40
N ARG A 87 -10.40 -14.25 1.10
CA ARG A 87 -11.36 -14.75 2.09
C ARG A 87 -12.61 -15.38 1.47
N TYR A 88 -13.14 -14.80 0.39
CA TYR A 88 -14.45 -15.18 -0.17
C TYR A 88 -14.41 -15.72 -1.60
N GLY A 89 -13.28 -15.59 -2.30
CA GLY A 89 -13.17 -15.81 -3.74
C GLY A 89 -12.80 -17.22 -4.17
N SER A 90 -12.03 -17.99 -3.39
CA SER A 90 -11.39 -19.20 -3.92
C SER A 90 -11.93 -20.53 -3.37
N LYS A 91 -12.39 -21.40 -4.30
CA LYS A 91 -12.71 -22.82 -4.08
C LYS A 91 -11.54 -23.77 -4.40
N HIS A 92 -10.52 -23.31 -5.15
CA HIS A 92 -9.38 -24.13 -5.59
C HIS A 92 -8.08 -23.74 -4.85
N THR A 93 -7.30 -24.74 -4.43
CA THR A 93 -6.12 -24.56 -3.59
C THR A 93 -5.01 -23.70 -4.22
N SER A 94 -4.75 -23.85 -5.52
CA SER A 94 -3.75 -23.06 -6.25
C SER A 94 -4.14 -21.57 -6.37
N ALA A 95 -5.38 -21.28 -6.78
CA ALA A 95 -5.90 -19.92 -6.85
C ALA A 95 -5.91 -19.24 -5.47
N ARG A 96 -6.23 -19.99 -4.41
CA ARG A 96 -6.22 -19.47 -3.03
C ARG A 96 -4.81 -19.06 -2.59
N GLN A 97 -3.78 -19.80 -3.01
CA GLN A 97 -2.40 -19.48 -2.68
C GLN A 97 -1.90 -18.24 -3.43
N ALA A 98 -2.26 -18.10 -4.71
CA ALA A 98 -1.98 -16.88 -5.49
C ALA A 98 -2.62 -15.64 -4.83
N ASP A 99 -3.89 -15.73 -4.44
CA ASP A 99 -4.60 -14.64 -3.78
C ASP A 99 -4.01 -14.29 -2.40
N LEU A 100 -3.50 -15.29 -1.67
CA LEU A 100 -2.77 -15.07 -0.41
C LEU A 100 -1.49 -14.28 -0.65
N PHE A 101 -0.70 -14.66 -1.66
CA PHE A 101 0.54 -13.94 -1.99
C PHE A 101 0.26 -12.49 -2.41
N ARG A 102 -0.83 -12.24 -3.16
CA ARG A 102 -1.30 -10.87 -3.49
C ARG A 102 -1.61 -10.09 -2.23
N PHE A 103 -2.41 -10.67 -1.34
CA PHE A 103 -2.82 -10.01 -0.10
C PHE A 103 -1.62 -9.67 0.79
N VAL A 104 -0.71 -10.63 1.01
CA VAL A 104 0.49 -10.43 1.83
C VAL A 104 1.45 -9.42 1.18
N GLY A 105 1.65 -9.48 -0.14
CA GLY A 105 2.47 -8.53 -0.87
C GLY A 105 1.95 -7.09 -0.75
N LEU A 106 0.66 -6.89 -0.96
CA LEU A 106 0.02 -5.57 -0.82
C LEU A 106 0.02 -5.08 0.64
N LEU A 107 -0.19 -5.97 1.62
CA LEU A 107 -0.15 -5.60 3.04
C LEU A 107 1.26 -5.15 3.44
N THR A 108 2.28 -5.87 2.96
CA THR A 108 3.70 -5.53 3.15
C THR A 108 4.02 -4.18 2.51
N CYS A 109 3.51 -3.93 1.31
CA CYS A 109 3.62 -2.65 0.62
C CYS A 109 2.98 -1.51 1.42
N LEU A 110 1.75 -1.72 1.94
CA LEU A 110 1.06 -0.73 2.78
C LEU A 110 1.87 -0.40 4.05
N VAL A 111 2.41 -1.41 4.73
CA VAL A 111 3.26 -1.22 5.90
C VAL A 111 4.54 -0.47 5.54
N CYS A 112 5.17 -0.81 4.42
CA CYS A 112 6.37 -0.13 3.92
C CYS A 112 6.10 1.37 3.66
N SER A 113 5.04 1.67 2.90
CA SER A 113 4.63 3.06 2.61
C SER A 113 4.27 3.83 3.89
N SER A 114 3.59 3.18 4.83
CA SER A 114 3.25 3.77 6.14
C SER A 114 4.49 4.11 6.97
N LEU A 115 5.47 3.19 7.03
CA LEU A 115 6.74 3.40 7.74
C LEU A 115 7.59 4.49 7.07
N LEU A 116 7.59 4.56 5.74
CA LEU A 116 8.27 5.63 5.00
C LEU A 116 7.68 7.00 5.34
N LEU A 117 6.35 7.11 5.38
CA LEU A 117 5.66 8.34 5.78
C LEU A 117 5.98 8.73 7.22
N LEU A 118 5.88 7.78 8.16
CA LEU A 118 6.21 8.01 9.57
C LEU A 118 7.68 8.38 9.77
N ASN A 119 8.61 7.79 9.02
CA ASN A 119 10.03 8.12 9.11
C ASN A 119 10.34 9.51 8.52
N ARG A 120 9.59 9.95 7.52
CA ARG A 120 9.84 11.23 6.84
C ARG A 120 9.10 12.41 7.46
N PHE A 121 7.86 12.21 7.90
CA PHE A 121 6.97 13.26 8.40
C PHE A 121 6.57 13.07 9.87
N GLY A 122 6.64 11.85 10.39
CA GLY A 122 6.43 11.58 11.81
C GLY A 122 7.62 12.00 12.68
N ARG A 123 7.36 12.24 13.97
CA ARG A 123 8.41 12.58 14.97
C ARG A 123 9.42 11.44 15.09
N ARG A 124 10.60 11.61 14.49
CA ARG A 124 11.87 10.86 14.64
C ARG A 124 11.72 9.42 15.18
N LEU A 125 11.27 8.50 14.33
CA LEU A 125 11.64 7.09 14.47
C LEU A 125 13.15 6.98 14.24
N LYS A 126 13.90 6.37 15.17
CA LYS A 126 15.34 6.11 15.00
C LYS A 126 15.54 5.11 13.85
N GLN A 127 15.76 5.65 12.65
CA GLN A 127 16.30 5.02 11.44
C GLN A 127 16.01 3.52 11.22
N PRO A 128 14.75 3.09 10.97
CA PRO A 128 14.44 1.74 10.51
C PRO A 128 14.72 1.55 8.99
N HIS A 129 15.81 2.12 8.46
CA HIS A 129 16.11 2.10 7.02
C HIS A 129 16.28 0.69 6.46
N TYR A 130 16.81 -0.23 7.27
CA TYR A 130 16.98 -1.63 6.89
C TYR A 130 15.64 -2.35 6.75
N VAL A 131 14.71 -2.12 7.69
CA VAL A 131 13.38 -2.74 7.70
C VAL A 131 12.55 -2.27 6.51
N ILE A 132 12.61 -0.97 6.19
CA ILE A 132 11.92 -0.39 5.03
C ILE A 132 12.42 -0.99 3.72
N LYS A 133 13.75 -1.10 3.55
CA LYS A 133 14.33 -1.72 2.34
C LYS A 133 13.92 -3.18 2.24
N LEU A 134 14.01 -3.94 3.34
CA LEU A 134 13.62 -5.34 3.38
C LEU A 134 12.15 -5.54 2.99
N LEU A 135 11.24 -4.75 3.55
CA LEU A 135 9.80 -4.79 3.22
C LEU A 135 9.53 -4.46 1.75
N GLY A 136 10.22 -3.46 1.20
CA GLY A 136 10.12 -3.12 -0.22
C GLY A 136 10.57 -4.27 -1.12
N TYR A 137 11.77 -4.81 -0.86
CA TYR A 137 12.33 -5.95 -1.59
C TYR A 137 11.50 -7.23 -1.44
N LEU A 138 10.75 -7.39 -0.36
CA LEU A 138 9.84 -8.53 -0.19
C LEU A 138 8.53 -8.34 -0.95
N SER A 139 7.98 -7.12 -1.00
CA SER A 139 6.65 -6.91 -1.60
C SER A 139 6.61 -7.17 -3.11
N GLU A 140 7.64 -6.76 -3.85
CA GLU A 140 7.70 -6.88 -5.31
C GLU A 140 7.73 -8.35 -5.80
N PRO A 141 8.60 -9.24 -5.27
CA PRO A 141 8.58 -10.65 -5.67
C PRO A 141 7.30 -11.37 -5.22
N LEU A 142 6.73 -11.00 -4.07
CA LEU A 142 5.45 -11.53 -3.62
C LEU A 142 4.32 -11.23 -4.61
N LEU A 143 4.28 -10.02 -5.16
CA LEU A 143 3.32 -9.61 -6.20
C LEU A 143 3.57 -10.30 -7.54
N PHE A 144 4.84 -10.54 -7.88
CA PHE A 144 5.23 -11.29 -9.08
C PHE A 144 4.77 -12.75 -9.02
N PHE A 145 5.12 -13.48 -7.95
CA PHE A 145 4.69 -14.88 -7.77
C PHE A 145 3.17 -15.04 -7.72
N ALA A 146 2.49 -14.05 -7.15
CA ALA A 146 1.04 -13.98 -7.16
C ALA A 146 0.45 -13.94 -8.57
N ASN A 147 1.07 -13.21 -9.50
CA ASN A 147 0.63 -13.15 -10.88
C ASN A 147 1.02 -14.41 -11.66
N GLU A 148 2.23 -14.93 -11.46
CA GLU A 148 2.67 -16.18 -12.10
C GLU A 148 1.74 -17.36 -11.79
N ARG A 149 1.26 -17.47 -10.56
CA ARG A 149 0.37 -18.57 -10.13
C ARG A 149 -1.11 -18.38 -10.50
N ALA A 150 -1.47 -17.23 -11.05
CA ALA A 150 -2.84 -16.92 -11.44
C ALA A 150 -3.12 -17.18 -12.93
N PHE A 151 -2.08 -17.38 -13.73
CA PHE A 151 -2.11 -17.78 -15.14
C PHE A 151 -1.56 -19.20 -15.30
#